data_AF-A0A9Q9P9Q4-F1
#
_entry.id   AF-A0A9Q9P9Q4-F1
#
_cell.length_a   1.000
_cell.length_b   1.000
_cell.length_c   1.000
_cell.angle_alpha   90.00
_cell.angle_beta   90.00
_cell.angle_gamma   90.00
#
_symmetry.space_group_name_H-M   'P 1'
#
loop_
_entity.id
_entity.type
_entity.pdbx_description
1 polymer ?
#
loop_
_entity_poly.entity_id
_entity_poly.type
_entity_poly.pdbx_seq_one_letter_code
_entity_poly.pdbx_strand_id
1 'polypeptide(L)'
;MTELHVPVTNAMSRLDVRSDRIEIGGDTAPRDREDLLELGRLLAARGADAAWAILDGSDASIASWVALTVVPLLGTTPGVLRRGARHDDPIEVDEDMRNTALGPALRLRQRIAVPAPTAQDAAGLIVSESLDWSWVLPGDMMLSVNANTTQLVYADWVADQVDRVALGIDLVR
;
A
#
# COMPACT_ATOMS: atom_id res chain seq x y z
N MET A 1 -2.55 9.06 -17.65
CA MET A 1 -1.36 9.50 -16.89
C MET A 1 -1.73 9.31 -15.43
N THR A 2 -1.00 8.51 -14.65
CA THR A 2 -1.36 8.21 -13.25
C THR A 2 -0.60 9.20 -12.37
N GLU A 3 -1.31 10.00 -11.58
CA GLU A 3 -0.74 10.96 -10.64
C GLU A 3 -0.65 10.31 -9.25
N LEU A 4 0.56 10.25 -8.69
CA LEU A 4 0.81 9.75 -7.33
C LEU A 4 0.86 10.94 -6.38
N HIS A 5 -0.03 11.00 -5.38
CA HIS A 5 -0.04 12.06 -4.37
C HIS A 5 0.52 11.53 -3.04
N VAL A 6 1.49 12.27 -2.46
CA VAL A 6 2.29 11.87 -1.29
C VAL A 6 1.87 12.63 -0.02
N PRO A 7 1.17 12.01 0.96
CA PRO A 7 1.15 12.50 2.33
C PRO A 7 2.45 12.11 3.07
N VAL A 8 3.18 13.10 3.60
CA VAL A 8 4.41 12.86 4.39
C VAL A 8 4.06 12.51 5.84
N THR A 9 4.47 11.31 6.27
CA THR A 9 4.73 10.95 7.66
C THR A 9 6.23 11.14 7.94
N ASN A 10 6.58 11.64 9.13
CA ASN A 10 7.95 12.06 9.45
C ASN A 10 8.94 10.89 9.53
N ALA A 11 9.45 10.38 8.40
CA ALA A 11 10.78 9.78 8.23
C ALA A 11 11.01 9.33 6.77
N MET A 12 12.19 9.70 6.26
CA MET A 12 12.90 9.13 5.09
C MET A 12 12.60 9.64 3.66
N SER A 13 13.67 9.49 2.87
CA SER A 13 14.06 10.18 1.64
C SER A 13 13.30 9.75 0.38
N ARG A 14 13.37 10.61 -0.65
CA ARG A 14 12.72 10.49 -1.96
C ARG A 14 12.98 9.16 -2.67
N LEU A 15 11.91 8.41 -2.89
CA LEU A 15 11.76 7.53 -4.04
C LEU A 15 11.58 8.43 -5.29
N ASP A 16 12.33 8.21 -6.37
CA ASP A 16 12.19 8.99 -7.62
C ASP A 16 10.94 8.55 -8.39
N VAL A 17 9.78 8.79 -7.80
CA VAL A 17 8.50 8.77 -8.50
C VAL A 17 8.22 10.21 -8.93
N ARG A 18 8.04 10.44 -10.23
CA ARG A 18 7.54 11.72 -10.74
C ARG A 18 6.10 11.87 -10.27
N SER A 19 5.95 12.67 -9.23
CA SER A 19 4.75 12.90 -8.44
C SER A 19 4.72 14.40 -8.16
N ASP A 20 3.59 15.05 -8.42
CA ASP A 20 3.41 16.45 -8.05
C ASP A 20 3.33 16.55 -6.53
N ARG A 21 4.38 17.13 -5.94
CA ARG A 21 4.64 17.21 -4.50
C ARG A 21 3.65 18.17 -3.83
N ILE A 22 2.92 17.71 -2.81
CA ILE A 22 2.11 18.55 -1.91
C ILE A 22 2.70 18.47 -0.50
N GLU A 23 3.12 19.60 0.07
CA GLU A 23 3.64 19.67 1.44
C GLU A 23 2.49 19.69 2.46
N ILE A 24 2.50 18.79 3.44
CA ILE A 24 1.61 18.86 4.60
C ILE A 24 2.35 19.58 5.72
N GLY A 25 1.95 20.83 5.99
CA GLY A 25 2.54 21.71 7.00
C GLY A 25 2.76 23.14 6.50
N GLY A 26 2.76 23.34 5.18
CA GLY A 26 2.46 24.62 4.54
C GLY A 26 1.01 24.61 4.07
N ASP A 27 0.31 25.73 4.21
CA ASP A 27 -1.08 26.01 3.81
C ASP A 27 -1.30 25.89 2.27
N THR A 28 -0.96 24.73 1.69
CA THR A 28 -0.86 24.53 0.23
C THR A 28 -1.40 23.19 -0.27
N ALA A 29 -1.94 22.33 0.59
CA ALA A 29 -2.90 21.34 0.10
C ALA A 29 -4.03 22.11 -0.61
N PRO A 30 -4.46 21.73 -1.83
CA PRO A 30 -5.69 22.28 -2.39
C PRO A 30 -6.75 22.15 -1.28
N ARG A 31 -7.38 23.27 -0.91
CA ARG A 31 -8.36 23.32 0.18
C ARG A 31 -9.55 22.36 -0.01
N ASP A 32 -9.59 21.65 -1.14
CA ASP A 32 -10.68 20.85 -1.65
C ASP A 32 -10.48 19.31 -1.52
N ARG A 33 -9.39 18.81 -0.90
CA ARG A 33 -9.12 17.35 -0.74
C ARG A 33 -8.87 16.92 0.71
N GLU A 34 -9.85 17.18 1.58
CA GLU A 34 -9.85 16.74 2.99
C GLU A 34 -9.77 15.20 3.13
N ASP A 35 -10.34 14.48 2.16
CA ASP A 35 -10.30 13.02 2.02
C ASP A 35 -8.88 12.44 2.07
N LEU A 36 -7.92 13.07 1.38
CA LEU A 36 -6.53 12.63 1.35
C LEU A 36 -5.81 12.86 2.68
N LEU A 37 -6.14 13.95 3.38
CA LEU A 37 -5.57 14.27 4.70
C LEU A 37 -6.08 13.29 5.77
N GLU A 38 -7.37 12.98 5.78
CA GLU A 38 -7.96 12.00 6.68
C GLU A 38 -7.39 10.60 6.42
N LEU A 39 -7.28 10.20 5.16
CA LEU A 39 -6.68 8.93 4.78
C LEU A 39 -5.21 8.83 5.21
N GLY A 40 -4.41 9.88 5.00
CA GLY A 40 -3.03 9.92 5.47
C GLY A 40 -2.91 9.75 6.98
N ARG A 41 -3.79 10.40 7.76
CA ARG A 41 -3.85 10.21 9.22
C ARG A 41 -4.25 8.78 9.61
N LEU A 42 -5.21 8.19 8.91
CA LEU A 42 -5.65 6.81 9.15
C LEU A 42 -4.50 5.82 8.91
N LEU A 43 -3.77 5.97 7.80
CA LEU A 43 -2.66 5.09 7.45
C LEU A 43 -1.49 5.25 8.43
N ALA A 44 -1.17 6.48 8.83
CA ALA A 44 -0.19 6.73 9.89
C ALA A 44 -0.60 6.08 11.23
N ALA A 45 -1.88 6.19 11.61
CA ALA A 45 -2.40 5.53 12.82
C ALA A 45 -2.38 3.99 12.73
N ARG A 46 -2.37 3.44 11.51
CA ARG A 46 -2.19 2.01 11.23
C ARG A 46 -0.71 1.58 11.20
N GLY A 47 0.21 2.50 11.48
CA GLY A 47 1.66 2.22 11.52
C GLY A 47 2.35 2.30 10.17
N ALA A 48 1.75 2.91 9.15
CA ALA A 48 2.43 3.18 7.90
C ALA A 48 3.54 4.23 8.09
N ASP A 49 4.76 3.90 7.67
CA ASP A 49 5.90 4.82 7.64
C ASP A 49 5.80 5.80 6.48
N ALA A 50 5.15 5.41 5.39
CA ALA A 50 4.76 6.26 4.28
C ALA A 50 3.49 5.74 3.60
N ALA A 51 2.74 6.61 2.94
CA ALA A 51 1.59 6.21 2.15
C ALA A 51 1.37 7.12 0.95
N TRP A 52 0.66 6.59 -0.04
CA TRP A 52 0.29 7.28 -1.27
C TRP A 52 -1.12 6.91 -1.69
N ALA A 53 -1.86 7.86 -2.26
CA ALA A 53 -3.10 7.56 -2.96
C ALA A 53 -2.80 7.22 -4.42
N ILE A 54 -3.48 6.20 -4.95
CA ILE A 54 -3.51 5.88 -6.37
C ILE A 54 -4.77 6.52 -6.94
N LEU A 55 -4.58 7.55 -7.78
CA LEU A 55 -5.69 8.25 -8.41
C LEU A 55 -5.97 7.74 -9.83
N ASP A 56 -7.25 7.64 -10.18
CA ASP A 56 -7.67 7.44 -11.56
C ASP A 56 -7.35 8.71 -12.36
N GLY A 57 -6.60 8.56 -13.46
CA GLY A 57 -6.18 9.69 -14.29
C GLY A 57 -7.31 10.33 -15.12
N SER A 58 -8.51 9.74 -15.14
CA SER A 58 -9.67 10.27 -15.87
C SER A 58 -10.51 11.25 -15.05
N ASP A 59 -10.67 10.99 -13.75
CA ASP A 59 -11.54 11.77 -12.87
C ASP A 59 -10.90 12.15 -11.51
N ALA A 60 -9.63 11.78 -11.29
CA ALA A 60 -8.87 12.02 -10.07
C ALA A 60 -9.51 11.39 -8.79
N SER A 61 -10.40 10.42 -8.96
CA SER A 61 -10.96 9.61 -7.88
C SER A 61 -9.89 8.68 -7.29
N ILE A 62 -10.03 8.33 -6.00
CA ILE A 62 -9.11 7.41 -5.34
C ILE A 62 -9.52 5.97 -5.71
N ALA A 63 -8.71 5.32 -6.55
CA ALA A 63 -8.91 3.92 -6.91
C ALA A 63 -8.37 2.97 -5.82
N SER A 64 -7.27 3.36 -5.17
CA SER A 64 -6.64 2.61 -4.07
C SER A 64 -5.60 3.49 -3.34
N TRP A 65 -4.85 2.90 -2.43
CA TRP A 65 -3.71 3.48 -1.73
C TRP A 65 -2.57 2.46 -1.66
N VAL A 66 -1.35 2.97 -1.51
CA VAL A 66 -0.15 2.17 -1.25
C VAL A 66 0.45 2.66 0.05
N ALA A 67 0.59 1.78 1.05
CA ALA A 67 1.30 2.08 2.28
C ALA A 67 2.61 1.31 2.32
N LEU A 68 3.60 1.89 2.95
CA LEU A 68 4.91 1.32 3.18
C LEU A 68 5.12 1.23 4.69
N THR A 69 5.58 0.07 5.15
CA THR A 69 5.90 -0.19 6.56
C THR A 69 7.30 -0.78 6.68
N VAL A 70 8.06 -0.36 7.68
CA VAL A 70 9.39 -0.84 8.00
C VAL A 70 9.41 -1.22 9.48
N VAL A 71 9.43 -2.53 9.74
CA VAL A 71 9.31 -3.07 11.10
C VAL A 71 10.55 -3.87 11.50
N PRO A 72 11.03 -3.75 12.74
CA PRO A 72 12.08 -4.62 13.25
C PRO A 72 11.51 -6.02 13.52
N LEU A 73 12.30 -7.04 13.23
CA LEU A 73 11.93 -8.44 13.45
C LEU A 73 12.00 -8.81 14.94
N LEU A 74 12.93 -8.23 15.71
CA LEU A 74 13.06 -8.41 17.16
C LEU A 74 13.08 -9.90 17.59
N GLY A 75 13.78 -10.74 16.81
CA GLY A 75 13.83 -12.19 17.03
C GLY A 75 12.64 -12.98 16.46
N THR A 76 11.69 -12.32 15.81
CA THR A 76 10.62 -12.95 15.02
C THR A 76 11.15 -13.35 13.65
N THR A 77 10.75 -14.52 13.13
CA THR A 77 11.15 -14.88 11.76
C THR A 77 10.33 -14.10 10.72
N PRO A 78 10.90 -13.78 9.55
CA PRO A 78 10.15 -13.13 8.47
C PRO A 78 8.88 -13.89 8.07
N GLY A 79 8.89 -15.22 8.14
CA GLY A 79 7.72 -16.05 7.84
C GLY A 79 6.55 -15.83 8.82
N VAL A 80 6.83 -15.47 10.07
CA VAL A 80 5.79 -15.14 11.06
C VAL A 80 5.17 -13.78 10.76
N LEU A 81 5.96 -12.76 10.41
CA LEU A 81 5.42 -11.47 10.01
C LEU A 81 4.61 -11.57 8.71
N ARG A 82 5.12 -12.27 7.71
CA ARG A 82 4.41 -12.53 6.44
C ARG A 82 3.10 -13.27 6.63
N ARG A 83 2.99 -14.14 7.64
CA ARG A 83 1.72 -14.77 7.99
C ARG A 83 0.68 -13.74 8.42
N GLY A 84 1.09 -12.66 9.09
CA GLY A 84 0.20 -11.57 9.48
C GLY A 84 -0.39 -10.80 8.30
N ALA A 85 0.26 -10.83 7.13
CA ALA A 85 -0.27 -10.25 5.89
C ALA A 85 -1.26 -11.18 5.16
N ARG A 86 -1.33 -12.46 5.55
CA ARG A 86 -2.24 -13.43 4.95
C ARG A 86 -3.60 -13.38 5.61
N HIS A 87 -4.64 -13.40 4.79
CA HIS A 87 -6.00 -13.66 5.28
C HIS A 87 -6.23 -15.16 5.51
N ASP A 88 -7.04 -15.49 6.53
CA ASP A 88 -7.31 -16.88 6.94
C ASP A 88 -8.13 -17.67 5.91
N ASP A 89 -9.07 -17.01 5.20
CA ASP A 89 -9.95 -17.63 4.21
C ASP A 89 -10.04 -16.79 2.91
N PRO A 90 -8.97 -16.79 2.10
CA PRO A 90 -8.95 -16.08 0.83
C PRO A 90 -9.69 -16.88 -0.25
N ILE A 91 -10.46 -16.16 -1.07
CA ILE A 91 -11.14 -16.70 -2.26
C ILE A 91 -10.09 -17.13 -3.30
N GLU A 92 -9.08 -16.29 -3.51
CA GLU A 92 -7.97 -16.53 -4.42
C GLU A 92 -6.66 -16.05 -3.79
N VAL A 93 -5.56 -16.75 -4.08
CA VAL A 93 -4.21 -16.41 -3.64
C VAL A 93 -3.23 -16.60 -4.80
N ASP A 94 -2.44 -15.58 -5.07
CA ASP A 94 -1.28 -15.60 -5.96
C ASP A 94 -0.06 -15.15 -5.14
N GLU A 95 0.83 -16.09 -4.86
CA GLU A 95 2.02 -15.88 -4.02
C GLU A 95 3.27 -16.31 -4.78
N ASP A 96 4.25 -15.41 -4.88
CA ASP A 96 5.48 -15.68 -5.64
C ASP A 96 6.68 -14.92 -5.07
N MET A 97 7.87 -15.52 -5.19
CA MET A 97 9.12 -14.87 -4.84
C MET A 97 9.70 -14.16 -6.06
N ARG A 98 9.89 -12.85 -5.97
CA ARG A 98 10.37 -11.99 -7.06
C ARG A 98 11.74 -11.42 -6.73
N ASN A 99 12.65 -11.46 -7.71
CA ASN A 99 13.93 -10.78 -7.60
C ASN A 99 13.75 -9.31 -7.99
N THR A 100 14.10 -8.39 -7.09
CA THR A 100 14.03 -6.93 -7.27
C THR A 100 15.42 -6.30 -7.10
N ALA A 101 15.56 -4.99 -7.38
CA ALA A 101 16.81 -4.26 -7.16
C ALA A 101 17.25 -4.28 -5.69
N LEU A 102 16.30 -4.14 -4.76
CA LEU A 102 16.51 -4.23 -3.32
C LEU A 102 16.86 -5.66 -2.84
N GLY A 103 16.51 -6.69 -3.62
CA GLY A 103 16.74 -8.10 -3.32
C GLY A 103 15.50 -8.97 -3.54
N PRO A 104 15.51 -10.24 -3.06
CA PRO A 104 14.35 -11.12 -3.14
C PRO A 104 13.19 -10.62 -2.28
N ALA A 105 12.02 -10.48 -2.88
CA ALA A 105 10.77 -10.06 -2.26
C ALA A 105 9.73 -11.16 -2.36
N LEU A 106 8.86 -11.28 -1.36
CA LEU A 106 7.62 -12.05 -1.51
C LEU A 106 6.55 -11.10 -2.04
N ARG A 107 5.91 -11.46 -3.14
CA ARG A 107 4.68 -10.82 -3.61
C ARG A 107 3.51 -11.73 -3.25
N LEU A 108 2.50 -11.16 -2.61
CA LEU A 108 1.27 -11.81 -2.21
C LEU A 108 0.08 -10.99 -2.70
N ARG A 109 -0.75 -11.58 -3.54
CA ARG A 109 -2.02 -11.02 -3.99
C ARG A 109 -3.13 -11.94 -3.52
N GLN A 110 -4.15 -11.39 -2.87
CA GLN A 110 -5.27 -12.16 -2.33
C GLN A 110 -6.60 -11.48 -2.66
N ARG A 111 -7.62 -12.28 -2.98
CA ARG A 111 -9.01 -11.82 -2.99
C ARG A 111 -9.73 -12.36 -1.78
N ILE A 112 -10.46 -11.49 -1.09
CA ILE A 112 -11.07 -11.81 0.20
C ILE A 112 -12.48 -11.22 0.26
N ALA A 113 -13.38 -11.91 0.95
CA ALA A 113 -14.66 -11.32 1.33
C ALA A 113 -14.46 -10.45 2.57
N VAL A 114 -14.88 -9.19 2.51
CA VAL A 114 -14.85 -8.24 3.63
C VAL A 114 -16.25 -7.69 3.88
N PRO A 115 -16.59 -7.31 5.13
CA PRO A 115 -17.85 -6.65 5.42
C PRO A 115 -18.02 -5.37 4.59
N ALA A 116 -19.20 -5.19 4.01
CA ALA A 116 -19.54 -3.99 3.27
C ALA A 116 -19.54 -2.77 4.23
N PRO A 117 -18.73 -1.72 3.98
CA PRO A 117 -18.57 -0.62 4.92
C PRO A 117 -19.83 0.23 5.14
N THR A 118 -20.84 0.10 4.27
CA THR A 118 -22.06 0.93 4.29
C THR A 118 -23.34 0.16 4.59
N ALA A 119 -23.29 -1.15 4.85
CA ALA A 119 -24.50 -1.94 4.83
C ALA A 119 -25.35 -1.77 6.10
N GLN A 120 -26.57 -1.28 5.87
CA GLN A 120 -27.76 -1.49 6.71
C GLN A 120 -28.16 -2.99 6.80
N ASP A 121 -27.41 -3.86 6.12
CA ASP A 121 -27.56 -5.30 6.10
C ASP A 121 -26.31 -5.94 6.74
N ALA A 122 -26.48 -6.50 7.94
CA ALA A 122 -25.39 -7.00 8.78
C ALA A 122 -24.62 -8.18 8.17
N ALA A 123 -25.11 -8.76 7.07
CA ALA A 123 -24.50 -9.88 6.36
C ALA A 123 -23.91 -9.51 4.98
N GLY A 124 -23.95 -8.23 4.58
CA GLY A 124 -23.41 -7.79 3.30
C GLY A 124 -21.89 -7.98 3.22
N LEU A 125 -21.42 -8.82 2.30
CA LEU A 125 -20.00 -9.00 2.00
C LEU A 125 -19.69 -8.42 0.62
N ILE A 126 -18.57 -7.72 0.52
CA ILE A 126 -17.96 -7.28 -0.74
C ILE A 126 -16.61 -7.97 -0.90
N VAL A 127 -16.11 -8.04 -2.12
CA VAL A 127 -14.77 -8.56 -2.36
C VAL A 127 -13.76 -7.42 -2.32
N SER A 128 -12.69 -7.61 -1.56
CA SER A 128 -11.49 -6.76 -1.59
C SER A 128 -10.36 -7.55 -2.22
N GLU A 129 -9.59 -6.89 -3.06
CA GLU A 129 -8.27 -7.35 -3.44
C GLU A 129 -7.24 -6.73 -2.51
N SER A 130 -6.35 -7.56 -1.96
CA SER A 130 -5.24 -7.20 -1.09
C SER A 130 -3.93 -7.54 -1.80
N LEU A 131 -2.97 -6.64 -1.73
CA LEU A 131 -1.65 -6.73 -2.35
C LEU A 131 -0.61 -6.43 -1.27
N ASP A 132 0.34 -7.34 -1.09
CA ASP A 132 1.49 -7.20 -0.20
C ASP A 132 2.76 -7.55 -0.98
N TRP A 133 3.76 -6.69 -0.86
CA TRP A 133 5.12 -7.01 -1.20
C TRP A 133 5.97 -6.91 0.05
N SER A 134 6.83 -7.89 0.31
CA SER A 134 7.68 -7.86 1.50
C SER A 134 9.10 -8.35 1.30
N TRP A 135 10.05 -7.58 1.85
CA TRP A 135 11.49 -7.83 1.80
C TRP A 135 12.06 -8.05 3.19
N VAL A 136 13.01 -8.96 3.29
CA VAL A 136 13.88 -9.03 4.47
C VAL A 136 15.06 -8.11 4.21
N LEU A 137 15.19 -7.08 5.04
CA LEU A 137 16.28 -6.12 4.94
C LEU A 137 17.45 -6.52 5.83
N PRO A 138 18.67 -6.02 5.55
CA PRO A 138 19.77 -6.08 6.50
C PRO A 138 19.39 -5.46 7.85
N GLY A 139 20.04 -5.92 8.93
CA GLY A 139 19.82 -5.36 10.26
C GLY A 139 18.56 -5.85 10.98
N ASP A 140 18.03 -7.03 10.62
CA ASP A 140 16.85 -7.65 11.26
C ASP A 140 15.57 -6.80 11.08
N MET A 141 15.38 -6.25 9.89
CA MET A 141 14.22 -5.42 9.54
C MET A 141 13.41 -6.07 8.41
N MET A 142 12.13 -5.77 8.35
CA MET A 142 11.23 -6.16 7.27
C MET A 142 10.56 -4.92 6.69
N LEU A 143 10.65 -4.78 5.37
CA LEU A 143 9.93 -3.78 4.60
C LEU A 143 8.71 -4.44 3.99
N SER A 144 7.55 -3.80 4.08
CA SER A 144 6.34 -4.22 3.36
C SER A 144 5.71 -3.05 2.63
N VAL A 145 5.17 -3.33 1.44
CA VAL A 145 4.35 -2.42 0.65
C VAL A 145 2.97 -3.06 0.51
N ASN A 146 1.95 -2.37 1.00
CA ASN A 146 0.59 -2.87 1.11
C ASN A 146 -0.36 -1.98 0.32
N ALA A 147 -1.32 -2.60 -0.33
CA ALA A 147 -2.43 -1.91 -0.96
C ALA A 147 -3.67 -2.78 -0.90
N ASN A 148 -4.84 -2.16 -0.91
CA ASN A 148 -6.08 -2.88 -1.12
C ASN A 148 -7.09 -2.06 -1.94
N THR A 149 -7.95 -2.75 -2.67
CA THR A 149 -9.06 -2.11 -3.36
C THR A 149 -10.31 -2.99 -3.33
N THR A 150 -11.46 -2.38 -3.07
CA THR A 150 -12.77 -3.01 -3.18
C THR A 150 -13.43 -2.75 -4.53
N GLN A 151 -12.83 -1.90 -5.36
CA GLN A 151 -13.30 -1.60 -6.71
C GLN A 151 -12.67 -2.59 -7.70
N LEU A 152 -13.26 -3.78 -7.83
CA LEU A 152 -12.67 -4.88 -8.60
C LEU A 152 -12.38 -4.57 -10.07
N VAL A 153 -13.08 -3.59 -10.67
CA VAL A 153 -12.77 -3.10 -12.02
C VAL A 153 -11.36 -2.50 -12.12
N TYR A 154 -10.83 -1.96 -11.03
CA TYR A 154 -9.49 -1.40 -10.95
C TYR A 154 -8.46 -2.40 -10.41
N ALA A 155 -8.85 -3.61 -10.01
CA ALA A 155 -7.97 -4.56 -9.30
C ALA A 155 -6.64 -4.82 -10.02
N ASP A 156 -6.69 -5.26 -11.28
CA ASP A 156 -5.48 -5.53 -12.07
C ASP A 156 -4.65 -4.26 -12.30
N TRP A 157 -5.31 -3.12 -12.55
CA TRP A 157 -4.61 -1.86 -12.75
C TRP A 157 -3.93 -1.34 -11.48
N VAL A 158 -4.57 -1.48 -10.31
CA VAL A 158 -3.99 -1.18 -8.99
C VAL A 158 -2.82 -2.11 -8.73
N ALA A 159 -2.96 -3.42 -9.00
CA ALA A 159 -1.86 -4.38 -8.89
C ALA A 159 -0.66 -3.98 -9.74
N ASP A 160 -0.88 -3.55 -10.98
CA ASP A 160 0.19 -3.04 -11.85
C ASP A 160 0.86 -1.78 -11.28
N GLN A 161 0.11 -0.87 -10.64
CA GLN A 161 0.72 0.31 -10.00
C GLN A 161 1.55 -0.07 -8.78
N VAL A 162 1.05 -0.97 -7.93
CA VAL A 162 1.76 -1.45 -6.74
C VAL A 162 3.01 -2.20 -7.15
N ASP A 163 2.93 -3.06 -8.17
CA ASP A 163 4.07 -3.79 -8.71
C ASP A 163 5.13 -2.82 -9.25
N ARG A 164 4.73 -1.72 -9.93
CA ARG A 164 5.68 -0.67 -10.36
C ARG A 164 6.34 0.04 -9.18
N VAL A 165 5.59 0.36 -8.12
CA VAL A 165 6.15 0.98 -6.92
C VAL A 165 7.15 0.02 -6.28
N ALA A 166 6.76 -1.23 -6.03
CA ALA A 166 7.60 -2.25 -5.41
C ALA A 166 8.89 -2.52 -6.20
N LEU A 167 8.79 -2.65 -7.53
CA LEU A 167 9.94 -2.86 -8.41
C LEU A 167 10.83 -1.62 -8.55
N GLY A 168 10.29 -0.43 -8.28
CA GLY A 168 11.03 0.84 -8.28
C GLY A 168 11.79 1.13 -6.98
N ILE A 169 11.61 0.33 -5.92
CA ILE A 169 12.35 0.50 -4.67
C ILE A 169 13.79 0.01 -4.87
N ASP A 170 14.75 0.90 -4.61
CA ASP A 170 16.18 0.65 -4.71
C ASP A 170 16.92 1.23 -3.49
N LEU A 171 18.13 0.74 -3.24
CA LEU A 171 19.05 1.26 -2.23
C LEU A 171 19.68 2.56 -2.76
N VAL A 172 19.39 3.68 -2.10
CA VAL A 172 20.13 4.93 -2.34
C VAL A 172 21.54 4.75 -1.77
N ARG A 173 22.55 4.75 -2.65
CA ARG A 173 23.97 4.68 -2.29
C ARG A 173 24.53 6.03 -1.87
#